data_AF-A0A357V5W4-F1
#
_entry.id   AF-A0A357V5W4-F1
#
_cell.length_a   1.000
_cell.length_b   1.000
_cell.length_c   1.000
_cell.angle_alpha   90.00
_cell.angle_beta   90.00
_cell.angle_gamma   90.00
#
_symmetry.space_group_name_H-M   'P 1'
#
loop_
_entity.id
_entity.type
_entity.pdbx_description
1 polymer ?
#
loop_
_entity_poly.entity_id
_entity_poly.type
_entity_poly.pdbx_seq_one_letter_code
_entity_poly.pdbx_strand_id
1 'polypeptide(L)'
;AFPDGPPLIGEGEDAEKARLERAKTHLAESQKPLNAVVVADTDVLHEGLWAEIRNVNGEQLLVPYAGNSDFVINAVENLSGGDVLLGLRSRGDSKRPFLMVEKIQLEAERKFRAEQEKLAKELQETQKRIEGLTNREGANGEAILTAEEKTAIAEFRRKMIDIRHDLRNVQHALRKDIDALDAWLKFLNIAAIPLILGFAALIIAVARRLSRARARPVTE
;
A
#
# COMPACT_ATOMS: atom_id res chain seq x y z
N ALA A 1 -42.79 -9.24 -0.83
CA ALA A 1 -43.69 -9.46 -1.98
C ALA A 1 -45.01 -10.00 -1.45
N PHE A 2 -46.14 -9.69 -2.08
CA PHE A 2 -47.46 -10.21 -1.70
C PHE A 2 -47.83 -11.36 -2.65
N PRO A 3 -47.60 -12.62 -2.28
CA PRO A 3 -47.86 -13.78 -3.15
C PRO A 3 -49.37 -13.99 -3.40
N ASP A 4 -50.21 -13.54 -2.48
CA ASP A 4 -51.67 -13.71 -2.52
C ASP A 4 -52.40 -12.52 -3.19
N GLY A 5 -51.66 -11.68 -3.92
CA GLY A 5 -52.19 -10.49 -4.59
C GLY A 5 -52.06 -9.20 -3.76
N PRO A 6 -52.51 -8.06 -4.31
CA PRO A 6 -52.27 -6.74 -3.71
C PRO A 6 -52.91 -6.62 -2.32
N PRO A 7 -52.25 -5.92 -1.36
CA PRO A 7 -52.78 -5.71 -0.02
C PRO A 7 -54.08 -4.90 -0.08
N LEU A 8 -55.00 -5.17 0.87
CA LEU A 8 -56.20 -4.35 1.06
C LEU A 8 -55.77 -2.95 1.52
N ILE A 9 -56.31 -1.90 0.89
CA ILE A 9 -56.07 -0.51 1.26
C ILE A 9 -57.45 0.11 1.53
N GLY A 10 -57.75 0.41 2.80
CA GLY A 10 -59.06 0.87 3.26
C GLY A 10 -59.96 -0.26 3.80
N GLU A 11 -61.16 0.10 4.26
CA GLU A 11 -62.15 -0.82 4.84
C GLU A 11 -63.49 -0.73 4.09
N GLY A 12 -64.23 -1.84 4.02
CA GLY A 12 -65.56 -1.91 3.38
C GLY A 12 -65.58 -2.61 2.01
N GLU A 13 -66.79 -2.88 1.49
CA GLU A 13 -67.00 -3.62 0.23
C GLU A 13 -66.33 -2.97 -0.99
N ASP A 14 -66.22 -1.65 -1.01
CA ASP A 14 -65.60 -0.92 -2.11
C ASP A 14 -64.08 -1.12 -2.15
N ALA A 15 -63.44 -1.23 -0.98
CA ALA A 15 -62.01 -1.55 -0.88
C ALA A 15 -61.72 -2.99 -1.35
N GLU A 16 -62.64 -3.92 -1.07
CA GLU A 16 -62.53 -5.32 -1.51
C GLU A 16 -62.77 -5.47 -3.02
N LYS A 17 -63.78 -4.78 -3.58
CA LYS A 17 -63.96 -4.71 -5.04
C LYS A 17 -62.73 -4.12 -5.73
N ALA A 18 -62.16 -3.03 -5.21
CA ALA A 18 -60.94 -2.43 -5.76
C ALA A 18 -59.69 -3.33 -5.62
N ARG A 19 -59.61 -4.17 -4.57
CA ARG A 19 -58.55 -5.18 -4.43
C ARG A 19 -58.71 -6.29 -5.48
N LEU A 20 -59.92 -6.81 -5.67
CA LEU A 20 -60.22 -7.86 -6.64
C LEU A 20 -59.95 -7.41 -8.08
N GLU A 21 -60.27 -6.16 -8.43
CA GLU A 21 -59.93 -5.62 -9.75
C GLU A 21 -58.40 -5.49 -9.96
N ARG A 22 -57.65 -5.08 -8.93
CA ARG A 22 -56.17 -5.04 -9.00
C ARG A 22 -55.54 -6.44 -9.00
N ALA A 23 -56.19 -7.43 -8.38
CA ALA A 23 -55.72 -8.81 -8.38
C ALA A 23 -55.78 -9.44 -9.78
N LYS A 24 -56.75 -9.05 -10.62
CA LYS A 24 -56.86 -9.54 -12.01
C LYS A 24 -55.66 -9.19 -12.88
N THR A 25 -54.93 -8.12 -12.57
CA THR A 25 -53.74 -7.65 -13.30
C THR A 25 -52.43 -7.93 -12.55
N HIS A 26 -52.50 -8.67 -11.44
CA HIS A 26 -51.33 -9.01 -10.64
C HIS A 26 -50.45 -10.05 -11.34
N LEU A 27 -49.15 -9.78 -11.36
CA LEU A 27 -48.13 -10.72 -11.80
C LEU A 27 -47.37 -11.24 -10.59
N ALA A 28 -47.56 -12.52 -10.28
CA ALA A 28 -46.85 -13.21 -9.21
C ALA A 28 -45.39 -13.54 -9.60
N GLU A 29 -45.11 -13.65 -10.90
CA GLU A 29 -43.79 -13.95 -11.45
C GLU A 29 -43.45 -12.97 -12.58
N SER A 30 -42.16 -12.66 -12.73
CA SER A 30 -41.68 -11.78 -13.78
C SER A 30 -41.70 -12.47 -15.13
N GLN A 31 -42.28 -11.81 -16.14
CA GLN A 31 -42.33 -12.34 -17.52
C GLN A 31 -40.98 -12.23 -18.27
N LYS A 32 -40.06 -11.42 -17.76
CA LYS A 32 -38.71 -11.19 -18.31
C LYS A 32 -37.68 -11.22 -17.18
N PRO A 33 -36.39 -11.48 -17.47
CA PRO A 33 -35.33 -11.28 -16.48
C PRO A 33 -35.39 -9.87 -15.90
N LEU A 34 -35.50 -9.77 -14.57
CA LEU A 34 -35.57 -8.50 -13.85
C LEU A 34 -34.20 -8.21 -13.23
N ASN A 35 -33.60 -7.09 -13.64
CA ASN A 35 -32.45 -6.52 -12.95
C ASN A 35 -32.94 -5.31 -12.15
N ALA A 36 -32.90 -5.41 -10.83
CA ALA A 36 -33.33 -4.34 -9.94
C ALA A 36 -32.41 -4.26 -8.72
N VAL A 37 -32.04 -3.03 -8.33
CA VAL A 37 -31.34 -2.73 -7.08
C VAL A 37 -32.27 -1.89 -6.23
N VAL A 38 -32.64 -2.41 -5.04
CA VAL A 38 -33.55 -1.72 -4.13
C VAL A 38 -32.78 -1.29 -2.90
N VAL A 39 -32.78 0.01 -2.62
CA VAL A 39 -32.17 0.60 -1.43
C VAL A 39 -33.29 1.23 -0.60
N ALA A 40 -33.36 0.87 0.67
CA ALA A 40 -34.45 1.28 1.55
C ALA A 40 -34.31 2.71 2.09
N ASP A 41 -33.10 3.27 2.03
CA ASP A 41 -32.76 4.57 2.60
C ASP A 41 -31.94 5.38 1.58
N THR A 42 -32.19 6.69 1.53
CA THR A 42 -31.53 7.63 0.62
C THR A 42 -30.31 8.29 1.24
N ASP A 43 -30.13 8.18 2.56
CA ASP A 43 -29.04 8.84 3.28
C ASP A 43 -27.65 8.44 2.75
N VAL A 44 -27.51 7.23 2.18
CA VAL A 44 -26.27 6.77 1.52
C VAL A 44 -25.75 7.69 0.40
N LEU A 45 -26.61 8.55 -0.17
CA LEU A 45 -26.26 9.54 -1.20
C LEU A 45 -25.72 10.85 -0.61
N HIS A 46 -25.95 11.09 0.68
CA HIS A 46 -25.55 12.31 1.34
C HIS A 46 -24.03 12.42 1.40
N GLU A 47 -23.47 13.54 0.94
CA GLU A 47 -22.02 13.76 0.85
C GLU A 47 -21.31 13.46 2.17
N GLY A 48 -21.89 13.87 3.30
CA GLY A 48 -21.34 13.62 4.63
C GLY A 48 -21.24 12.14 5.02
N LEU A 49 -21.88 11.23 4.30
CA LEU A 49 -21.86 9.78 4.55
C LEU A 49 -20.88 9.01 3.65
N TRP A 50 -20.19 9.68 2.71
CA TRP A 50 -19.19 9.02 1.85
C TRP A 50 -17.96 9.85 1.48
N ALA A 51 -18.03 11.17 1.63
CA ALA A 51 -16.97 12.08 1.25
C ALA A 51 -16.72 13.16 2.32
N GLU A 52 -15.45 13.55 2.45
CA GLU A 52 -15.04 14.72 3.20
C GLU A 52 -14.61 15.81 2.22
N ILE A 53 -15.19 17.01 2.34
CA ILE A 53 -14.80 18.16 1.52
C ILE A 53 -13.69 18.91 2.26
N ARG A 54 -12.49 18.93 1.67
CA ARG A 54 -11.34 19.68 2.20
C ARG A 54 -11.04 20.89 1.32
N ASN A 55 -10.95 22.06 1.92
CA ASN A 55 -10.49 23.25 1.22
C ASN A 55 -8.96 23.27 1.17
N VAL A 56 -8.40 23.14 -0.03
CA VAL A 56 -6.96 23.21 -0.27
C VAL A 56 -6.73 24.32 -1.30
N ASN A 57 -5.99 25.37 -0.93
CA ASN A 57 -5.67 26.50 -1.81
C ASN A 57 -6.89 27.21 -2.45
N GLY A 58 -8.03 27.23 -1.76
CA GLY A 58 -9.27 27.84 -2.28
C GLY A 58 -10.07 26.92 -3.22
N GLU A 59 -9.58 25.72 -3.51
CA GLU A 59 -10.31 24.68 -4.22
C GLU A 59 -10.89 23.66 -3.25
N GLN A 60 -12.12 23.22 -3.52
CA GLN A 60 -12.77 22.15 -2.77
C GLN A 60 -12.29 20.79 -3.31
N LEU A 61 -11.54 20.07 -2.49
CA LEU A 61 -11.08 18.72 -2.78
C LEU A 61 -11.98 17.71 -2.08
N LEU A 62 -12.67 16.89 -2.87
CA LEU A 62 -13.54 15.82 -2.36
C LEU A 62 -12.71 14.55 -2.12
N VAL A 63 -12.63 14.11 -0.87
CA VAL A 63 -11.88 12.90 -0.49
C VAL A 63 -12.86 11.82 -0.05
N PRO A 64 -13.04 10.73 -0.83
CA PRO A 64 -13.93 9.65 -0.45
C PRO A 64 -13.33 8.87 0.72
N TYR A 65 -14.14 8.56 1.72
CA TYR A 65 -13.75 7.72 2.87
C TYR A 65 -14.61 6.46 2.98
N ALA A 66 -15.76 6.42 2.30
CA ALA A 66 -16.63 5.24 2.20
C ALA A 66 -17.05 5.01 0.74
N GLY A 67 -17.32 3.76 0.40
CA GLY A 67 -17.62 3.32 -0.98
C GLY A 67 -19.08 3.50 -1.42
N ASN A 68 -19.87 4.37 -0.79
CA ASN A 68 -21.30 4.50 -1.12
C ASN A 68 -21.49 5.12 -2.53
N SER A 69 -20.65 6.07 -2.92
CA SER A 69 -20.64 6.61 -4.29
C SER A 69 -20.32 5.54 -5.32
N ASP A 70 -19.33 4.70 -5.02
CA ASP A 70 -18.93 3.61 -5.91
C ASP A 70 -20.06 2.59 -6.04
N PHE A 71 -20.75 2.26 -4.94
CA PHE A 71 -21.92 1.38 -4.97
C PHE A 71 -23.01 1.92 -5.90
N VAL A 72 -23.36 3.20 -5.80
CA VAL A 72 -24.43 3.82 -6.62
C VAL A 72 -24.03 3.85 -8.09
N ILE A 73 -22.80 4.27 -8.39
CA ILE A 73 -22.27 4.31 -9.76
C ILE A 73 -22.28 2.89 -10.36
N ASN A 74 -21.79 1.90 -9.61
CA ASN A 74 -21.77 0.51 -10.06
C ASN A 74 -23.18 -0.06 -10.26
N ALA A 75 -24.15 0.31 -9.40
CA ALA A 75 -25.54 -0.11 -9.55
C ALA A 75 -26.17 0.48 -10.83
N VAL A 76 -25.94 1.76 -11.12
CA VAL A 76 -26.41 2.40 -12.36
C VAL A 76 -25.73 1.79 -13.59
N GLU A 77 -24.43 1.53 -13.54
CA GLU A 77 -23.70 0.87 -14.63
C GLU A 77 -24.21 -0.56 -14.89
N ASN A 78 -24.49 -1.34 -13.84
CA ASN A 78 -25.04 -2.69 -13.96
C ASN A 78 -26.44 -2.69 -14.58
N LEU A 79 -27.31 -1.78 -14.14
CA LEU A 79 -28.65 -1.63 -14.69
C LEU A 79 -28.65 -1.09 -16.13
N SER A 80 -27.60 -0.40 -16.55
CA SER A 80 -27.42 0.11 -17.93
C SER A 80 -26.87 -0.93 -18.91
N GLY A 81 -26.66 -2.18 -18.48
CA GLY A 81 -26.19 -3.28 -19.34
C GLY A 81 -24.67 -3.39 -19.47
N GLY A 82 -23.90 -2.79 -18.56
CA GLY A 82 -22.43 -2.82 -18.52
C GLY A 82 -21.78 -4.12 -18.00
N ASP A 83 -22.45 -5.28 -18.12
CA ASP A 83 -22.04 -6.55 -17.48
C ASP A 83 -20.61 -7.01 -17.85
N VAL A 84 -20.12 -6.62 -19.03
CA VAL A 84 -18.79 -7.02 -19.52
C VAL A 84 -17.65 -6.24 -18.82
N LEU A 85 -17.91 -5.08 -18.21
CA LEU A 85 -16.88 -4.21 -17.62
C LEU A 85 -16.87 -4.18 -16.08
N LEU A 86 -17.95 -4.62 -15.41
CA LEU A 86 -18.04 -4.68 -13.94
C LEU A 86 -17.01 -5.64 -13.32
N GLY A 87 -16.73 -6.77 -13.97
CA GLY A 87 -15.74 -7.75 -13.50
C GLY A 87 -14.29 -7.26 -13.52
N LEU A 88 -14.00 -6.19 -14.29
CA LEU A 88 -12.66 -5.61 -14.39
C LEU A 88 -12.42 -4.54 -13.33
N ARG A 89 -13.45 -3.77 -12.96
CA ARG A 89 -13.36 -2.65 -12.00
C ARG A 89 -13.49 -3.07 -10.53
N SER A 90 -14.21 -4.18 -10.25
CA SER A 90 -14.44 -4.70 -8.88
C SER A 90 -13.23 -5.40 -8.25
N ARG A 91 -12.11 -5.53 -8.97
CA ARG A 91 -10.83 -5.89 -8.36
C ARG A 91 -10.26 -4.66 -7.65
N GLY A 92 -10.98 -4.18 -6.62
CA GLY A 92 -10.55 -3.11 -5.74
C GLY A 92 -9.12 -3.36 -5.31
N ASP A 93 -8.36 -2.27 -5.13
CA ASP A 93 -6.94 -2.27 -4.77
C ASP A 93 -6.67 -3.31 -3.68
N SER A 94 -6.29 -4.52 -4.11
CA SER A 94 -5.95 -5.60 -3.20
C SER A 94 -4.57 -5.25 -2.71
N LYS A 95 -4.51 -4.47 -1.62
CA LYS A 95 -3.29 -4.25 -0.87
C LYS A 95 -2.85 -5.61 -0.35
N ARG A 96 -1.98 -6.28 -1.10
CA ARG A 96 -1.30 -7.50 -0.68
C ARG A 96 0.06 -7.08 -0.12
N PRO A 97 0.13 -6.75 1.19
CA PRO A 97 1.38 -6.35 1.78
C PRO A 97 2.38 -7.50 1.68
N PHE A 98 3.67 -7.15 1.59
CA PHE A 98 4.75 -8.13 1.61
C PHE A 98 4.98 -8.61 3.05
N LEU A 99 4.14 -9.56 3.51
CA LEU A 99 4.17 -10.09 4.88
C LEU A 99 5.55 -10.61 5.32
N MET A 100 6.35 -11.14 4.40
CA MET A 100 7.72 -11.57 4.70
C MET A 100 8.63 -10.39 5.06
N VAL A 101 8.53 -9.29 4.30
CA VAL A 101 9.31 -8.08 4.54
C VAL A 101 8.91 -7.44 5.87
N GLU A 102 7.61 -7.41 6.17
CA GLU A 102 7.09 -6.91 7.44
C GLU A 102 7.63 -7.69 8.64
N LYS A 103 7.68 -9.03 8.56
CA LYS A 103 8.28 -9.86 9.62
C LYS A 103 9.76 -9.56 9.84
N ILE A 104 10.53 -9.41 8.76
CA ILE A 104 11.96 -9.06 8.84
C ILE A 104 12.13 -7.69 9.51
N GLN A 105 11.32 -6.70 9.12
CA GLN A 105 11.35 -5.36 9.72
C GLN A 105 11.07 -5.42 11.23
N LEU A 106 10.02 -6.13 11.64
CA LEU A 106 9.66 -6.29 13.06
C LEU A 106 10.78 -6.99 13.86
N GLU A 107 11.44 -8.00 13.29
CA GLU A 107 12.58 -8.66 13.91
C GLU A 107 13.79 -7.73 14.05
N ALA A 108 14.10 -6.96 13.00
CA ALA A 108 15.20 -6.02 13.01
C ALA A 108 14.97 -4.88 14.01
N GLU A 109 13.75 -4.32 14.05
CA GLU A 109 13.35 -3.31 15.03
C GLU A 109 13.50 -3.84 16.46
N ARG A 110 13.04 -5.06 16.75
CA ARG A 110 13.22 -5.66 18.08
C ARG A 110 14.68 -5.77 18.50
N LYS A 111 15.59 -6.03 17.56
CA LYS A 111 17.03 -6.19 17.84
C LYS A 111 17.73 -4.84 18.07
N PHE A 112 17.41 -3.82 17.27
CA PHE A 112 18.21 -2.59 17.19
C PHE A 112 17.54 -1.35 17.77
N ARG A 113 16.25 -1.40 18.14
CA ARG A 113 15.51 -0.25 18.65
C ARG A 113 16.16 0.39 19.87
N ALA A 114 16.54 -0.40 20.87
CA ALA A 114 17.14 0.11 22.10
C ALA A 114 18.47 0.84 21.84
N GLU A 115 19.30 0.28 20.95
CA GLU A 115 20.58 0.88 20.57
C GLU A 115 20.39 2.16 19.76
N GLN A 116 19.44 2.16 18.82
CA GLN A 116 19.08 3.34 18.04
C GLN A 116 18.57 4.48 18.95
N GLU A 117 17.66 4.18 19.89
CA GLU A 117 17.12 5.15 20.84
C GLU A 117 18.23 5.72 21.74
N LYS A 118 19.14 4.86 22.20
CA LYS A 118 20.32 5.27 22.99
C LYS A 118 21.22 6.23 22.22
N LEU A 119 21.62 5.87 21.00
CA LEU A 119 22.49 6.69 20.15
C LEU A 119 21.81 8.01 19.75
N ALA A 120 20.52 7.99 19.43
CA ALA A 120 19.76 9.19 19.12
C ALA A 120 19.70 10.16 20.32
N LYS A 121 19.51 9.62 21.54
CA LYS A 121 19.54 10.41 22.77
C LYS A 121 20.91 11.00 23.04
N GLU A 122 21.97 10.20 22.92
CA GLU A 122 23.34 10.67 23.13
C GLU A 122 23.76 11.75 22.13
N LEU A 123 23.30 11.62 20.87
CA LEU A 123 23.47 12.64 19.84
C LEU A 123 22.79 13.95 20.23
N GLN A 124 21.53 13.88 20.68
CA GLN A 124 20.77 15.05 21.10
C GLN A 124 21.40 15.74 22.31
N GLU A 125 21.87 14.97 23.31
CA GLU A 125 22.56 15.51 24.47
C GLU A 125 23.88 16.19 24.09
N THR A 126 24.65 15.58 23.19
CA THR A 126 25.91 16.16 22.70
C THR A 126 25.67 17.46 21.93
N GLN A 127 24.64 17.50 21.09
CA GLN A 127 24.23 18.70 20.36
C GLN A 127 23.84 19.83 21.31
N LYS A 128 23.03 19.54 22.34
CA LYS A 128 22.64 20.53 23.36
C LYS A 128 23.84 21.07 24.15
N ARG A 129 24.85 20.25 24.43
CA ARG A 129 26.08 20.69 25.09
C ARG A 129 26.87 21.68 24.23
N ILE A 130 27.00 21.40 22.93
CA ILE A 130 27.65 22.32 21.99
C ILE A 130 26.88 23.64 21.91
N GLU A 131 25.56 23.58 21.71
CA GLU A 131 24.71 24.78 21.65
C GLU A 131 24.76 25.60 22.94
N GLY A 132 24.78 24.96 24.11
CA GLY A 132 24.91 25.63 25.39
C GLY A 132 26.23 26.37 25.57
N LEU A 133 27.33 25.82 25.03
CA LEU A 133 28.65 26.47 25.05
C LEU A 133 28.73 27.62 24.03
N THR A 134 28.16 27.45 22.84
CA THR A 134 28.14 28.48 21.78
C THR A 134 27.15 29.62 22.09
N ASN A 135 26.00 29.37 22.72
CA ASN A 135 25.03 30.44 23.04
C ASN A 135 25.52 31.37 24.17
N ARG A 136 26.39 30.89 25.07
CA ARG A 136 27.07 31.74 26.07
C ARG A 136 27.99 32.77 25.42
N GLU A 137 28.45 32.50 24.19
CA GLU A 137 29.30 33.38 23.37
C GLU A 137 28.53 34.63 22.90
N GLY A 138 27.25 34.49 22.52
CA GLY A 138 26.44 35.58 21.95
C GLY A 138 25.84 36.55 22.98
N ALA A 139 25.69 36.14 24.24
CA ALA A 139 25.05 36.95 25.29
C ALA A 139 25.97 37.98 25.95
N ASN A 140 27.30 37.82 25.87
CA ASN A 140 28.27 38.63 26.61
C ASN A 140 29.05 39.66 25.78
N GLY A 141 28.67 39.92 24.52
CA GLY A 141 29.11 41.08 23.73
C GLY A 141 30.58 41.11 23.28
N GLU A 142 31.50 40.47 24.02
CA GLU A 142 32.91 40.36 23.70
C GLU A 142 33.52 39.29 24.65
N ALA A 143 33.56 38.02 24.23
CA ALA A 143 34.31 37.00 24.97
C ALA A 143 34.82 35.91 24.02
N ILE A 144 36.09 36.02 23.67
CA ILE A 144 36.87 34.99 22.99
C ILE A 144 36.72 33.69 23.80
N LEU A 145 36.15 32.63 23.21
CA LEU A 145 36.10 31.29 23.81
C LEU A 145 37.44 30.97 24.48
N THR A 146 37.41 30.56 25.74
CA THR A 146 38.62 30.14 26.45
C THR A 146 39.26 28.97 25.70
N ALA A 147 40.58 28.80 25.82
CA ALA A 147 41.27 27.69 25.16
C ALA A 147 40.67 26.32 25.58
N GLU A 148 40.23 26.22 26.83
CA GLU A 148 39.56 25.04 27.40
C GLU A 148 38.16 24.80 26.82
N GLU A 149 37.38 25.85 26.56
CA GLU A 149 36.08 25.71 25.89
C GLU A 149 36.24 25.30 24.43
N LYS A 150 37.24 25.83 23.73
CA LYS A 150 37.55 25.44 22.34
C LYS A 150 37.94 23.96 22.24
N THR A 151 38.75 23.45 23.17
CA THR A 151 39.13 22.03 23.20
C THR A 151 37.93 21.15 23.53
N ALA A 152 37.10 21.52 24.51
CA ALA A 152 35.88 20.79 24.86
C ALA A 152 34.88 20.72 23.68
N ILE A 153 34.67 21.83 22.95
CA ILE A 153 33.82 21.84 21.75
C ILE A 153 34.40 20.92 20.66
N ALA A 154 35.72 20.91 20.46
CA ALA A 154 36.37 20.03 19.49
C ALA A 154 36.18 18.55 19.84
N GLU A 155 36.27 18.19 21.12
CA GLU A 155 36.00 16.82 21.60
C GLU A 155 34.53 16.42 21.41
N PHE A 156 33.59 17.29 21.77
CA PHE A 156 32.16 17.02 21.53
C PHE A 156 31.83 16.89 20.04
N ARG A 157 32.48 17.66 19.17
CA ARG A 157 32.33 17.51 17.71
C ARG A 157 32.84 16.17 17.21
N ARG A 158 33.99 15.68 17.71
CA ARG A 158 34.48 14.33 17.37
C ARG A 158 33.50 13.26 17.83
N LYS A 159 33.08 13.33 19.10
CA LYS A 159 32.10 12.40 19.66
C LYS A 159 30.78 12.39 18.88
N MET A 160 30.31 13.54 18.42
CA MET A 160 29.12 13.64 17.56
C MET A 160 29.30 12.92 16.23
N ILE A 161 30.47 12.97 15.62
CA ILE A 161 30.77 12.25 14.37
C ILE A 161 30.72 10.75 14.62
N ASP A 162 31.31 10.28 15.72
CA ASP A 162 31.32 8.86 16.10
C ASP A 162 29.88 8.35 16.33
N ILE A 163 29.07 9.07 17.12
CA ILE A 163 27.66 8.72 17.37
C ILE A 163 26.86 8.68 16.06
N ARG A 164 27.09 9.63 15.14
CA ARG A 164 26.41 9.64 13.82
C ARG A 164 26.81 8.45 12.95
N HIS A 165 28.08 8.07 13.00
CA HIS A 165 28.58 6.89 12.30
C HIS A 165 27.92 5.62 12.84
N ASP A 166 27.87 5.47 14.17
CA ASP A 166 27.24 4.32 14.82
C ASP A 166 25.73 4.26 14.52
N LEU A 167 25.05 5.40 14.55
CA LEU A 167 23.63 5.46 14.18
C LEU A 167 23.40 5.03 12.73
N ARG A 168 24.30 5.39 11.81
CA ARG A 168 24.23 4.96 10.41
C ARG A 168 24.48 3.46 10.25
N ASN A 169 25.38 2.90 11.04
CA ASN A 169 25.63 1.45 11.06
C ASN A 169 24.42 0.68 11.58
N VAL A 170 23.78 1.16 12.65
CA VAL A 170 22.54 0.58 13.17
C VAL A 170 21.42 0.67 12.14
N GLN A 171 21.26 1.82 11.47
CA GLN A 171 20.29 1.99 10.38
C GLN A 171 20.56 1.06 9.19
N HIS A 172 21.82 0.83 8.85
CA HIS A 172 22.19 -0.12 7.81
C HIS A 172 21.87 -1.56 8.27
N ALA A 173 22.18 -1.92 9.51
CA ALA A 173 21.87 -3.23 10.08
C ALA A 173 20.36 -3.50 10.12
N LEU A 174 19.53 -2.49 10.37
CA LEU A 174 18.06 -2.56 10.31
C LEU A 174 17.54 -2.95 8.91
N ARG A 175 18.28 -2.65 7.84
CA ARG A 175 17.86 -2.89 6.45
C ARG A 175 18.58 -4.04 5.77
N LYS A 176 19.71 -4.49 6.31
CA LYS A 176 20.59 -5.51 5.72
C LYS A 176 19.85 -6.76 5.25
N ASP A 177 18.94 -7.28 6.08
CA ASP A 177 18.20 -8.50 5.77
C ASP A 177 17.20 -8.30 4.62
N ILE A 178 16.63 -7.08 4.51
CA ILE A 178 15.73 -6.69 3.42
C ILE A 178 16.53 -6.51 2.12
N ASP A 179 17.68 -5.85 2.19
CA ASP A 179 18.56 -5.65 1.03
C ASP A 179 19.08 -6.99 0.48
N ALA A 180 19.40 -7.94 1.36
CA ALA A 180 19.79 -9.29 0.97
C ALA A 180 18.65 -10.05 0.29
N LEU A 181 17.42 -9.96 0.82
CA LEU A 181 16.23 -10.56 0.22
C LEU A 181 15.93 -9.95 -1.16
N ASP A 182 15.99 -8.62 -1.27
CA ASP A 182 15.80 -7.90 -2.53
C ASP A 182 16.85 -8.29 -3.58
N ALA A 183 18.13 -8.36 -3.20
CA ALA A 183 19.20 -8.81 -4.08
C ALA A 183 19.00 -10.24 -4.56
N TRP A 184 18.60 -11.16 -3.67
CA TRP A 184 18.33 -12.55 -4.01
C TRP A 184 17.14 -12.70 -4.98
N LEU A 185 16.05 -11.97 -4.72
CA LEU A 185 14.88 -11.95 -5.59
C LEU A 185 15.21 -11.38 -6.97
N LYS A 186 16.01 -10.31 -7.04
CA LYS A 186 16.50 -9.74 -8.30
C LYS A 186 17.37 -10.71 -9.06
N PHE A 187 18.28 -11.41 -8.37
CA PHE A 187 19.14 -12.42 -8.99
C PHE A 187 18.31 -13.54 -9.63
N LEU A 188 17.35 -14.10 -8.88
CA LEU A 188 16.48 -15.16 -9.39
C LEU A 188 15.59 -14.70 -10.54
N ASN A 189 15.02 -13.49 -10.49
CA ASN A 189 14.10 -13.03 -11.53
C ASN A 189 14.81 -12.51 -12.79
N ILE A 190 15.95 -11.83 -12.64
CA ILE A 190 16.63 -11.15 -13.76
C ILE A 190 17.74 -12.01 -14.35
N ALA A 191 18.59 -12.62 -13.50
CA ALA A 191 19.80 -13.31 -13.95
C ALA A 191 19.60 -14.81 -14.21
N ALA A 192 18.62 -15.46 -13.55
CA ALA A 192 18.48 -16.91 -13.66
C ALA A 192 18.13 -17.39 -15.08
N ILE A 193 17.19 -16.74 -15.77
CA ILE A 193 16.77 -17.17 -17.12
C ILE A 193 17.92 -17.05 -18.14
N PRO A 194 18.62 -15.90 -18.27
CA PRO A 194 19.78 -15.80 -19.15
C PRO A 194 20.88 -16.82 -18.81
N LEU A 195 21.14 -17.08 -17.54
CA LEU A 195 22.13 -18.07 -17.11
C LEU A 195 21.75 -19.49 -17.52
N ILE A 196 20.48 -19.88 -17.35
CA ILE A 196 19.99 -21.20 -17.77
C ILE A 196 20.12 -21.37 -19.29
N LEU A 197 19.73 -20.36 -20.06
CA LEU A 197 19.85 -20.38 -21.52
C LEU A 197 21.32 -20.46 -21.98
N GLY A 198 22.19 -19.64 -21.37
CA GLY A 198 23.62 -19.67 -21.64
C GLY A 198 24.26 -21.02 -21.31
N PHE A 199 23.88 -21.61 -20.17
CA PHE A 199 24.34 -22.93 -19.75
C PHE A 199 23.86 -24.03 -20.69
N ALA A 200 22.58 -24.01 -21.09
CA ALA A 200 22.04 -24.96 -22.06
C ALA A 200 22.74 -24.85 -23.43
N ALA A 201 22.98 -23.63 -23.91
CA ALA A 201 23.71 -23.39 -25.15
C ALA A 201 25.15 -23.92 -25.08
N LEU A 202 25.83 -23.72 -23.94
CA LEU A 202 27.17 -24.24 -23.70
C LEU A 202 27.20 -25.78 -23.76
N ILE A 203 26.26 -26.45 -23.10
CA ILE A 203 26.13 -27.92 -23.13
C ILE A 203 25.96 -28.40 -24.57
N ILE A 204 25.05 -27.78 -25.34
CA ILE A 204 24.81 -28.15 -26.73
C ILE A 204 26.06 -27.94 -27.60
N ALA A 205 26.77 -26.83 -27.41
CA ALA A 205 28.00 -26.53 -28.16
C ALA A 205 29.09 -27.57 -27.89
N VAL A 206 29.30 -27.95 -26.62
CA VAL A 206 30.27 -28.99 -26.23
C VAL A 206 29.86 -30.36 -26.77
N ALA A 207 28.59 -30.75 -26.61
CA ALA A 207 28.09 -32.02 -27.13
C ALA A 207 28.28 -32.13 -28.66
N ARG A 208 27.99 -31.06 -29.40
CA ARG A 208 28.20 -30.98 -30.87
C ARG A 208 29.68 -31.07 -31.26
N ARG A 209 30.58 -30.44 -30.50
CA ARG A 209 32.02 -30.50 -30.76
C ARG A 209 32.57 -31.91 -30.56
N LEU A 210 32.17 -32.59 -29.49
CA LEU A 210 32.59 -33.96 -29.19
C LEU A 210 32.09 -34.98 -30.22
N SER A 211 30.85 -34.80 -30.71
CA SER A 211 30.28 -35.66 -31.75
C SER A 211 30.93 -35.45 -33.12
N ARG A 212 31.30 -34.21 -33.49
CA ARG A 212 32.03 -33.93 -34.74
C ARG A 212 33.48 -34.44 -34.73
N ALA A 213 34.15 -34.46 -33.58
CA ALA A 213 35.50 -34.99 -33.46
C ALA A 213 35.57 -36.51 -33.72
N ARG A 214 34.47 -37.23 -33.51
CA ARG A 214 34.34 -38.67 -33.82
C ARG A 214 34.03 -38.97 -35.29
N ALA A 215 33.73 -37.95 -36.11
CA ALA A 215 33.27 -38.11 -37.48
C ALA A 215 34.30 -37.75 -38.57
N ARG A 216 35.60 -37.69 -38.25
CA ARG A 216 36.67 -37.64 -39.27
C ARG A 216 37.16 -39.05 -39.58
N PRO A 217 36.69 -39.72 -40.64
CA PRO A 217 37.41 -40.86 -41.20
C PRO A 217 38.66 -40.34 -41.92
N VAL A 218 39.76 -41.04 -41.70
CA VAL A 218 41.01 -40.94 -42.47
C VAL A 218 40.67 -41.22 -43.94
N THR A 219 40.99 -40.29 -44.84
CA THR A 219 41.02 -40.52 -46.28
C THR A 219 42.47 -40.59 -46.73
N GLU A 220 42.86 -41.76 -47.27
CA GLU A 220 44.02 -41.96 -48.15
C GLU A 220 43.86 -41.19 -49.48
#